data_AF-A0A8T5KJZ3-F1
#
_entry.id   AF-A0A8T5KJZ3-F1
#
_cell.length_a   1.000
_cell.length_b   1.000
_cell.length_c   1.000
_cell.angle_alpha   90.00
_cell.angle_beta   90.00
_cell.angle_gamma   90.00
#
_symmetry.space_group_name_H-M   'P 1'
#
loop_
_entity.id
_entity.type
_entity.pdbx_description
1 polymer ?
#
loop_
_entity_poly.entity_id
_entity_poly.type
_entity_poly.pdbx_seq_one_letter_code
_entity_poly.pdbx_strand_id
1 'polypeptide(L)'
;AGYEDVADITEEFLKRRFIVAASGCSAMNIAMTKDEDGQNLYEKSPSHFDAGGLVNVGSCVSNSHITGAAIKIANIFAKRPLRGNYEEIADYIYNRVGAVGVAWGAMSQKAAAIAAGCWRLGIPVVVGPHGSKYRRMLLGDKDNEENWKVLNARDGETVYVGPAPEHMFYAAETKEEAIVLISKLVMRPNDTNKGRAVKLTHYIDLHKRHYGGMPDDLHLYVRRKQDIPFTMRDEVMTALEEKNWVEDHIGSPDPTLLDRMVRRRD
;
A
#
# COMPACT_ATOMS: atom_id res chain seq x y z
N ALA A 1 1.97 -16.94 13.08
CA ALA A 1 0.72 -16.29 12.64
C ALA A 1 -0.40 -16.78 13.54
N GLY A 2 -0.73 -15.98 14.55
CA GLY A 2 -1.86 -16.22 15.43
C GLY A 2 -3.17 -16.08 14.65
N TYR A 3 -4.20 -16.75 15.17
CA TYR A 3 -5.54 -16.71 14.59
C TYR A 3 -6.14 -15.30 14.62
N GLU A 4 -5.88 -14.57 15.71
CA GLU A 4 -6.40 -13.22 16.00
C GLU A 4 -5.62 -12.12 15.28
N ASP A 5 -4.38 -12.35 14.88
CA ASP A 5 -3.52 -11.33 14.25
C ASP A 5 -4.19 -10.63 13.07
N VAL A 6 -4.96 -11.37 12.25
CA VAL A 6 -5.65 -10.79 11.09
C VAL A 6 -6.78 -9.84 11.53
N ALA A 7 -7.46 -10.15 12.63
CA ALA A 7 -8.47 -9.28 13.21
C ALA A 7 -7.82 -8.01 13.77
N ASP A 8 -6.70 -8.14 14.50
CA ASP A 8 -5.96 -6.99 15.05
C ASP A 8 -5.45 -6.05 13.95
N ILE A 9 -4.82 -6.62 12.90
CA ILE A 9 -4.39 -5.86 11.73
C ILE A 9 -5.59 -5.14 11.10
N THR A 10 -6.71 -5.85 10.94
CA THR A 10 -7.94 -5.30 10.35
C THR A 10 -8.48 -4.14 11.19
N GLU A 11 -8.57 -4.31 12.51
CA GLU A 11 -9.08 -3.31 13.43
C GLU A 11 -8.24 -2.02 13.39
N GLU A 12 -6.91 -2.16 13.38
CA GLU A 12 -5.99 -1.02 13.31
C GLU A 12 -6.25 -0.17 12.05
N PHE A 13 -6.43 -0.80 10.89
CA PHE A 13 -6.70 -0.10 9.64
C PHE A 13 -8.13 0.46 9.54
N LEU A 14 -9.11 -0.19 10.17
CA LEU A 14 -10.48 0.35 10.28
C LEU A 14 -10.52 1.61 11.15
N LYS A 15 -9.85 1.61 12.31
CA LYS A 15 -9.71 2.78 13.20
C LYS A 15 -9.03 3.96 12.48
N ARG A 16 -8.14 3.67 11.52
CA ARG A 16 -7.46 4.65 10.65
C ARG A 16 -8.25 5.02 9.40
N ARG A 17 -9.48 4.57 9.27
CA ARG A 17 -10.38 4.86 8.15
C ARG A 17 -9.91 4.35 6.79
N PHE A 18 -9.11 3.29 6.75
CA PHE A 18 -8.84 2.59 5.50
C PHE A 18 -10.10 1.83 5.04
N ILE A 19 -10.16 1.52 3.75
CA ILE A 19 -11.17 0.60 3.22
C ILE A 19 -10.61 -0.81 3.35
N VAL A 20 -11.28 -1.69 4.09
CA VAL A 20 -10.82 -3.07 4.28
C VAL A 20 -11.75 -4.05 3.58
N ALA A 21 -11.18 -4.90 2.73
CA ALA A 21 -11.87 -6.00 2.08
C ALA A 21 -11.21 -7.33 2.45
N ALA A 22 -12.01 -8.28 2.93
CA ALA A 22 -11.56 -9.60 3.37
C ALA A 22 -12.23 -10.72 2.56
N SER A 23 -11.54 -11.85 2.40
CA SER A 23 -12.08 -13.04 1.76
C SER A 23 -11.60 -14.33 2.44
N GLY A 24 -12.29 -15.44 2.18
CA GLY A 24 -11.85 -16.78 2.56
C GLY A 24 -11.59 -16.93 4.07
N CYS A 25 -10.53 -17.66 4.41
CA CYS A 25 -10.20 -17.95 5.82
C CYS A 25 -9.92 -16.67 6.62
N SER A 26 -9.33 -15.64 6.02
CA SER A 26 -9.11 -14.36 6.72
C SER A 26 -10.44 -13.72 7.13
N ALA A 27 -11.45 -13.74 6.25
CA ALA A 27 -12.78 -13.23 6.58
C ALA A 27 -13.47 -14.05 7.68
N MET A 28 -13.25 -15.37 7.70
CA MET A 28 -13.73 -16.23 8.80
C MET A 28 -13.03 -15.87 10.11
N ASN A 29 -11.70 -15.70 10.09
CA ASN A 29 -10.94 -15.37 11.29
C ASN A 29 -11.42 -14.08 11.94
N ILE A 30 -11.57 -13.03 11.13
CA ILE A 30 -12.12 -11.73 11.54
C ILE A 30 -13.52 -11.88 12.18
N ALA A 31 -14.34 -12.81 11.71
CA ALA A 31 -15.70 -13.01 12.24
C ALA A 31 -15.75 -13.77 13.56
N MET A 32 -14.81 -14.70 13.82
CA MET A 32 -14.81 -15.44 15.10
C MET A 32 -14.02 -14.75 16.20
N THR A 33 -13.14 -13.80 15.88
CA THR A 33 -12.49 -12.95 16.90
C THR A 33 -13.52 -11.95 17.44
N LYS A 34 -13.75 -12.01 18.75
CA LYS A 34 -14.69 -11.15 19.47
C LYS A 34 -13.94 -10.32 20.50
N ASP A 35 -14.45 -9.12 20.76
CA ASP A 35 -13.98 -8.27 21.84
C ASP A 35 -14.59 -8.66 23.20
N GLU A 36 -14.27 -7.86 24.22
CA GLU A 36 -14.78 -8.03 25.60
C GLU A 36 -16.31 -7.94 25.69
N ASP A 37 -16.94 -7.18 24.78
CA ASP A 37 -18.40 -7.05 24.67
C ASP A 37 -19.03 -8.21 23.87
N GLY A 38 -18.22 -9.16 23.38
CA GLY A 38 -18.66 -10.32 22.62
C GLY A 38 -19.01 -10.04 21.15
N GLN A 39 -18.66 -8.85 20.64
CA GLN A 39 -18.90 -8.41 19.27
C GLN A 39 -17.66 -8.62 18.39
N ASN A 40 -17.87 -8.99 17.13
CA ASN A 40 -16.80 -9.05 16.12
C ASN A 40 -16.71 -7.76 15.28
N LEU A 41 -15.66 -7.65 14.46
CA LEU A 41 -15.42 -6.45 13.65
C LEU A 41 -16.49 -6.17 12.60
N TYR A 42 -17.22 -7.18 12.10
CA TYR A 42 -18.33 -6.96 11.16
C TYR A 42 -19.57 -6.39 11.85
N GLU A 43 -19.76 -6.65 13.14
CA GLU A 43 -20.85 -6.06 13.93
C GLU A 43 -20.55 -4.60 14.28
N LYS A 44 -19.27 -4.27 14.52
CA LYS A 44 -18.81 -2.93 14.92
C LYS A 44 -18.57 -1.99 13.75
N SER A 45 -18.31 -2.53 12.56
CA SER A 45 -17.86 -1.73 11.40
C SER A 45 -18.93 -1.67 10.31
N PRO A 46 -19.08 -0.54 9.61
CA PRO A 46 -19.98 -0.45 8.47
C PRO A 46 -19.60 -1.41 7.33
N SER A 47 -20.58 -2.09 6.76
CA SER A 47 -20.40 -3.05 5.64
C SER A 47 -20.46 -2.38 4.26
N HIS A 48 -19.61 -1.37 4.01
CA HIS A 48 -19.56 -0.65 2.73
C HIS A 48 -18.12 -0.45 2.24
N PHE A 49 -17.94 -0.23 0.94
CA PHE A 49 -16.63 0.04 0.33
C PHE A 49 -16.30 1.55 0.40
N ASP A 50 -15.96 2.03 1.59
CA ASP A 50 -15.60 3.42 1.89
C ASP A 50 -14.77 3.48 3.18
N ALA A 51 -14.27 4.66 3.53
CA ALA A 51 -13.32 4.90 4.60
C ALA A 51 -13.82 4.44 5.98
N GLY A 52 -13.17 3.41 6.54
CA GLY A 52 -13.55 2.77 7.81
C GLY A 52 -14.54 1.61 7.64
N GLY A 53 -14.87 1.23 6.40
CA GLY A 53 -15.73 0.10 6.11
C GLY A 53 -14.98 -1.23 6.01
N LEU A 54 -15.65 -2.31 6.44
CA LEU A 54 -15.18 -3.69 6.36
C LEU A 54 -16.12 -4.52 5.48
N VAL A 55 -15.60 -5.05 4.37
CA VAL A 55 -16.39 -5.84 3.43
C VAL A 55 -15.84 -7.26 3.32
N ASN A 56 -16.64 -8.25 3.69
CA ASN A 56 -16.38 -9.64 3.30
C ASN A 56 -16.82 -9.83 1.84
N VAL A 57 -15.87 -9.97 0.91
CA VAL A 57 -16.16 -10.13 -0.53
C VAL A 57 -16.55 -11.57 -0.90
N GLY A 58 -16.42 -12.53 0.02
CA GLY A 58 -16.81 -13.92 -0.16
C GLY A 58 -15.65 -14.92 -0.07
N SER A 59 -15.76 -16.03 -0.79
CA SER A 59 -14.74 -17.09 -0.79
C SER A 59 -13.46 -16.68 -1.54
N CYS A 60 -12.42 -17.52 -1.55
CA CYS A 60 -11.12 -17.19 -2.16
C CYS A 60 -11.18 -16.79 -3.65
N VAL A 61 -12.16 -17.27 -4.43
CA VAL A 61 -12.31 -16.87 -5.85
C VAL A 61 -12.80 -15.41 -5.98
N SER A 62 -13.40 -14.86 -4.93
CA SER A 62 -13.91 -13.50 -4.86
C SER A 62 -12.80 -12.45 -4.69
N ASN A 63 -11.54 -12.86 -4.49
CA ASN A 63 -10.38 -11.95 -4.57
C ASN A 63 -10.29 -11.25 -5.94
N SER A 64 -10.88 -11.84 -6.99
CA SER A 64 -11.04 -11.20 -8.30
C SER A 64 -11.83 -9.88 -8.24
N HIS A 65 -12.74 -9.72 -7.26
CA HIS A 65 -13.47 -8.47 -7.06
C HIS A 65 -12.64 -7.40 -6.35
N ILE A 66 -11.66 -7.79 -5.52
CA ILE A 66 -10.73 -6.86 -4.86
C ILE A 66 -9.82 -6.22 -5.90
N THR A 67 -9.14 -7.03 -6.72
CA THR A 67 -8.34 -6.51 -7.84
C THR A 67 -9.21 -5.83 -8.89
N GLY A 68 -10.42 -6.35 -9.12
CA GLY A 68 -11.44 -5.71 -9.96
C GLY A 68 -11.85 -4.31 -9.49
N ALA A 69 -11.86 -4.03 -8.18
CA ALA A 69 -12.11 -2.69 -7.65
C ALA A 69 -10.99 -1.71 -8.04
N ALA A 70 -9.72 -2.12 -7.90
CA ALA A 70 -8.58 -1.31 -8.34
C ALA A 70 -8.58 -1.06 -9.86
N ILE A 71 -8.89 -2.09 -10.65
CA ILE A 71 -9.05 -1.97 -12.11
C ILE A 71 -10.17 -1.00 -12.47
N LYS A 72 -11.30 -1.07 -11.77
CA LYS A 72 -12.43 -0.13 -11.94
C LYS A 72 -12.06 1.30 -11.57
N ILE A 73 -11.14 1.54 -10.63
CA ILE A 73 -10.66 2.90 -10.35
C ILE A 73 -9.99 3.49 -11.59
N ALA A 74 -9.09 2.74 -12.23
CA ALA A 74 -8.41 3.18 -13.46
C ALA A 74 -9.42 3.43 -14.60
N ASN A 75 -10.43 2.57 -14.76
CA ASN A 75 -11.41 2.71 -15.82
C ASN A 75 -12.45 3.82 -15.55
N ILE A 76 -13.02 3.90 -14.35
CA ILE A 76 -14.12 4.82 -14.04
C ILE A 76 -13.60 6.23 -13.81
N PHE A 77 -12.56 6.40 -12.98
CA PHE A 77 -12.06 7.73 -12.64
C PHE A 77 -11.08 8.27 -13.69
N ALA A 78 -10.20 7.42 -14.23
CA ALA A 78 -9.21 7.83 -15.22
C ALA A 78 -9.58 7.47 -16.67
N LYS A 79 -10.77 6.89 -16.91
CA LYS A 79 -11.28 6.57 -18.25
C LYS A 79 -10.34 5.69 -19.09
N ARG A 80 -9.51 4.86 -18.43
CA ARG A 80 -8.56 3.98 -19.13
C ARG A 80 -9.27 2.79 -19.76
N PRO A 81 -8.99 2.45 -21.04
CA PRO A 81 -9.63 1.32 -21.70
C PRO A 81 -9.11 0.00 -21.12
N LEU A 82 -10.01 -0.96 -20.89
CA LEU A 82 -9.67 -2.23 -20.23
C LEU A 82 -9.26 -3.34 -21.21
N ARG A 83 -9.87 -3.38 -22.40
CA ARG A 83 -9.71 -4.50 -23.33
C ARG A 83 -8.27 -4.59 -23.82
N GLY A 84 -7.59 -5.70 -23.52
CA GLY A 84 -6.23 -5.97 -23.98
C GLY A 84 -5.15 -5.03 -23.42
N ASN A 85 -5.45 -4.29 -22.35
CA ASN A 85 -4.61 -3.18 -21.88
C ASN A 85 -4.09 -3.36 -20.44
N TYR A 86 -3.78 -4.61 -20.07
CA TYR A 86 -3.40 -4.95 -18.69
C TYR A 86 -2.20 -4.12 -18.18
N GLU A 87 -1.21 -3.90 -19.04
CA GLU A 87 0.02 -3.18 -18.72
C GLU A 87 -0.24 -1.73 -18.29
N GLU A 88 -1.05 -0.96 -19.05
CA GLU A 88 -1.39 0.43 -18.67
C GLU A 88 -2.21 0.48 -17.38
N ILE A 89 -3.10 -0.49 -17.18
CA ILE A 89 -3.90 -0.57 -15.95
C ILE A 89 -3.02 -0.88 -14.74
N ALA A 90 -2.06 -1.80 -14.88
CA ALA A 90 -1.10 -2.12 -13.83
C ALA A 90 -0.19 -0.92 -13.52
N ASP A 91 0.30 -0.23 -14.55
CA ASP A 91 1.09 1.01 -14.40
C ASP A 91 0.29 2.11 -13.66
N TYR A 92 -0.97 2.31 -14.04
CA TYR A 92 -1.85 3.27 -13.37
C TYR A 92 -2.04 2.93 -11.89
N ILE A 93 -2.30 1.65 -11.57
CA ILE A 93 -2.50 1.19 -10.20
C ILE A 93 -1.23 1.33 -9.38
N TYR A 94 -0.08 0.88 -9.91
CA TYR A 94 1.22 0.99 -9.27
C TYR A 94 1.56 2.45 -8.93
N ASN A 95 1.24 3.39 -9.83
CA ASN A 95 1.63 4.78 -9.63
C ASN A 95 0.61 5.64 -8.87
N ARG A 96 -0.67 5.22 -8.76
CA ARG A 96 -1.77 6.11 -8.30
C ARG A 96 -2.73 5.49 -7.29
N VAL A 97 -2.82 4.16 -7.21
CA VAL A 97 -3.82 3.49 -6.37
C VAL A 97 -3.14 2.86 -5.17
N GLY A 98 -3.22 3.55 -4.03
CA GLY A 98 -2.69 3.08 -2.75
C GLY A 98 -3.50 1.90 -2.23
N ALA A 99 -2.95 0.69 -2.38
CA ALA A 99 -3.54 -0.56 -1.89
C ALA A 99 -2.43 -1.53 -1.48
N VAL A 100 -2.71 -2.41 -0.50
CA VAL A 100 -1.80 -3.46 -0.04
C VAL A 100 -2.62 -4.72 0.23
N GLY A 101 -2.19 -5.86 -0.29
CA GLY A 101 -2.76 -7.16 0.04
C GLY A 101 -2.13 -7.75 1.29
N VAL A 102 -2.91 -8.46 2.11
CA VAL A 102 -2.40 -9.19 3.28
C VAL A 102 -2.83 -10.65 3.20
N ALA A 103 -1.87 -11.57 3.23
CA ALA A 103 -2.13 -13.00 3.34
C ALA A 103 -1.31 -13.59 4.49
N TRP A 104 -1.72 -13.28 5.72
CA TRP A 104 -1.00 -13.58 6.96
C TRP A 104 -0.76 -15.09 7.16
N GLY A 105 -1.79 -15.90 6.95
CA GLY A 105 -1.73 -17.37 7.04
C GLY A 105 -1.48 -18.08 5.70
N ALA A 106 -0.79 -17.44 4.75
CA ALA A 106 -0.60 -18.02 3.41
C ALA A 106 0.18 -19.34 3.45
N MET A 107 -0.48 -20.44 3.04
CA MET A 107 0.09 -21.79 3.03
C MET A 107 -0.13 -22.56 1.73
N SER A 108 -1.04 -22.10 0.86
CA SER A 108 -1.43 -22.82 -0.36
C SER A 108 -0.81 -22.25 -1.63
N GLN A 109 -0.71 -23.06 -2.68
CA GLN A 109 -0.33 -22.59 -4.03
C GLN A 109 -1.34 -21.57 -4.59
N LYS A 110 -2.62 -21.67 -4.19
CA LYS A 110 -3.66 -20.68 -4.54
C LYS A 110 -3.32 -19.31 -3.96
N ALA A 111 -2.86 -19.24 -2.71
CA ALA A 111 -2.47 -17.96 -2.10
C ALA A 111 -1.29 -17.32 -2.81
N ALA A 112 -0.27 -18.10 -3.19
CA ALA A 112 0.84 -17.61 -4.01
C ALA A 112 0.38 -17.08 -5.39
N ALA A 113 -0.54 -17.78 -6.06
CA ALA A 113 -1.08 -17.35 -7.35
C ALA A 113 -1.94 -16.07 -7.23
N ILE A 114 -2.75 -15.94 -6.18
CA ILE A 114 -3.54 -14.73 -5.91
C ILE A 114 -2.61 -13.55 -5.63
N ALA A 115 -1.62 -13.73 -4.76
CA ALA A 115 -0.64 -12.70 -4.47
C ALA A 115 0.13 -12.29 -5.74
N ALA A 116 0.45 -13.25 -6.61
CA ALA A 116 1.02 -12.99 -7.93
C ALA A 116 0.15 -12.16 -8.85
N GLY A 117 -1.17 -12.37 -8.82
CA GLY A 117 -2.12 -11.52 -9.51
C GLY A 117 -2.06 -10.07 -9.00
N CYS A 118 -1.93 -9.87 -7.69
CA CYS A 118 -1.86 -8.54 -7.07
C CYS A 118 -0.58 -7.80 -7.43
N TRP A 119 0.61 -8.38 -7.21
CA TRP A 119 1.86 -7.64 -7.48
C TRP A 119 2.10 -7.41 -8.98
N ARG A 120 1.60 -8.31 -9.85
CA ARG A 120 1.61 -8.08 -11.30
C ARG A 120 0.71 -6.89 -11.71
N LEU A 121 -0.30 -6.58 -10.91
CA LEU A 121 -1.19 -5.43 -11.08
C LEU A 121 -0.68 -4.17 -10.37
N GLY A 122 0.54 -4.17 -9.82
CA GLY A 122 1.07 -3.02 -9.07
C GLY A 122 0.52 -2.88 -7.65
N ILE A 123 -0.04 -3.95 -7.07
CA ILE A 123 -0.52 -3.99 -5.69
C ILE A 123 0.46 -4.82 -4.84
N PRO A 124 1.21 -4.20 -3.92
CA PRO A 124 2.12 -4.93 -3.04
C PRO A 124 1.38 -5.88 -2.10
N VAL A 125 2.03 -6.96 -1.68
CA VAL A 125 1.45 -7.97 -0.79
C VAL A 125 2.38 -8.27 0.39
N VAL A 126 1.82 -8.23 1.60
CA VAL A 126 2.47 -8.67 2.84
C VAL A 126 1.93 -10.05 3.22
N VAL A 127 2.84 -10.97 3.56
CA VAL A 127 2.50 -12.30 4.07
C VAL A 127 3.11 -12.51 5.44
N GLY A 128 2.54 -13.45 6.21
CA GLY A 128 3.16 -13.84 7.48
C GLY A 128 4.42 -14.69 7.28
N PRO A 129 5.07 -15.12 8.37
CA PRO A 129 6.41 -15.71 8.34
C PRO A 129 6.51 -16.94 7.44
N HIS A 130 5.47 -17.77 7.40
CA HIS A 130 5.43 -18.97 6.56
C HIS A 130 5.40 -18.68 5.06
N GLY A 131 5.04 -17.46 4.66
CA GLY A 131 5.10 -17.03 3.26
C GLY A 131 6.52 -17.01 2.68
N SER A 132 7.56 -16.92 3.52
CA SER A 132 8.96 -17.13 3.12
C SER A 132 9.20 -18.45 2.37
N LYS A 133 8.40 -19.48 2.67
CA LYS A 133 8.48 -20.80 2.03
C LYS A 133 8.06 -20.80 0.56
N TYR A 134 7.48 -19.71 0.04
CA TYR A 134 7.22 -19.55 -1.39
C TYR A 134 8.48 -19.29 -2.23
N ARG A 135 9.65 -19.13 -1.60
CA ARG A 135 11.00 -19.06 -2.22
C ARG A 135 11.29 -17.84 -3.11
N ARG A 136 10.33 -16.94 -3.29
CA ARG A 136 10.51 -15.69 -4.02
C ARG A 136 9.91 -14.55 -3.21
N MET A 137 10.70 -13.50 -3.03
CA MET A 137 10.26 -12.19 -2.53
C MET A 137 10.57 -11.13 -3.58
N LEU A 138 9.83 -10.04 -3.57
CA LEU A 138 10.01 -8.92 -4.49
C LEU A 138 10.33 -7.70 -3.64
N LEU A 139 11.60 -7.63 -3.22
CA LEU A 139 12.16 -6.61 -2.35
C LEU A 139 12.80 -5.53 -3.22
N GLY A 140 12.44 -4.28 -2.99
CA GLY A 140 13.15 -3.13 -3.55
C GLY A 140 14.38 -2.79 -2.73
N ASP A 141 15.37 -2.24 -3.43
CA ASP A 141 16.58 -1.69 -2.85
C ASP A 141 16.43 -0.17 -2.79
N LYS A 142 16.09 0.35 -1.62
CA LYS A 142 15.80 1.78 -1.41
C LYS A 142 17.03 2.68 -1.55
N ASP A 143 18.23 2.11 -1.44
CA ASP A 143 19.50 2.85 -1.50
C ASP A 143 19.97 3.08 -2.95
N ASN A 144 19.34 2.41 -3.93
CA ASN A 144 19.64 2.57 -5.35
C ASN A 144 18.58 3.44 -6.04
N GLU A 145 18.84 4.75 -6.14
CA GLU A 145 17.92 5.73 -6.74
C GLU A 145 17.49 5.41 -8.18
N GLU A 146 18.35 4.76 -8.99
CA GLU A 146 18.03 4.41 -10.38
C GLU A 146 16.84 3.45 -10.48
N ASN A 147 16.63 2.60 -9.46
CA ASN A 147 15.49 1.69 -9.41
C ASN A 147 14.14 2.41 -9.20
N TRP A 148 14.19 3.68 -8.80
CA TRP A 148 13.02 4.48 -8.41
C TRP A 148 12.77 5.65 -9.34
N LYS A 149 13.29 5.55 -10.56
CA LYS A 149 13.05 6.51 -11.64
C LYS A 149 11.90 6.05 -12.52
N VAL A 150 11.06 7.00 -12.90
CA VAL A 150 9.90 6.79 -13.79
C VAL A 150 9.91 7.85 -14.88
N LEU A 151 9.16 7.62 -15.96
CA LEU A 151 8.95 8.63 -16.98
C LEU A 151 7.83 9.58 -16.58
N ASN A 152 8.01 10.87 -16.83
CA ASN A 152 6.92 11.83 -16.83
C ASN A 152 6.17 11.70 -18.16
N ALA A 153 4.90 11.27 -18.10
CA ALA A 153 4.09 11.02 -19.29
C ALA A 153 3.85 12.28 -20.16
N ARG A 154 4.18 13.48 -19.68
CA ARG A 154 3.99 14.73 -20.42
C ARG A 154 5.08 15.02 -21.44
N ASP A 155 6.32 14.68 -21.14
CA ASP A 155 7.52 15.09 -21.87
C ASP A 155 8.55 13.96 -22.02
N GLY A 156 8.40 12.86 -21.29
CA GLY A 156 9.31 11.73 -21.31
C GLY A 156 10.53 11.90 -20.41
N GLU A 157 10.59 12.95 -19.59
CA GLU A 157 11.68 13.15 -18.65
C GLU A 157 11.72 12.04 -17.60
N THR A 158 12.92 11.54 -17.31
CA THR A 158 13.14 10.57 -16.25
C THR A 158 13.22 11.29 -14.90
N VAL A 159 12.33 10.93 -13.97
CA VAL A 159 12.18 11.60 -12.67
C VAL A 159 12.29 10.58 -11.54
N TYR A 160 13.10 10.87 -10.51
CA TYR A 160 13.15 10.10 -9.28
C TYR A 160 11.88 10.33 -8.44
N VAL A 161 11.20 9.26 -8.04
CA VAL A 161 9.91 9.34 -7.31
C VAL A 161 9.91 8.65 -5.95
N GLY A 162 11.08 8.17 -5.51
CA GLY A 162 11.26 7.51 -4.23
C GLY A 162 10.68 6.08 -4.17
N PRO A 163 11.02 5.32 -3.11
CA PRO A 163 10.66 3.91 -2.94
C PRO A 163 9.22 3.70 -2.47
N ALA A 164 8.23 4.16 -3.24
CA ALA A 164 6.81 4.11 -2.89
C ALA A 164 5.96 3.41 -3.97
N PRO A 165 5.59 2.12 -3.81
CA PRO A 165 5.92 1.21 -2.71
C PRO A 165 7.32 0.59 -2.83
N GLU A 166 7.99 0.37 -1.69
CA GLU A 166 9.35 -0.19 -1.63
C GLU A 166 9.39 -1.68 -1.95
N HIS A 167 8.38 -2.45 -1.53
CA HIS A 167 8.34 -3.89 -1.72
C HIS A 167 7.04 -4.27 -2.40
N MET A 168 7.12 -5.22 -3.32
CA MET A 168 5.94 -5.78 -3.99
C MET A 168 5.49 -7.11 -3.36
N PHE A 169 6.41 -7.82 -2.71
CA PHE A 169 6.09 -9.04 -1.97
C PHE A 169 7.07 -9.25 -0.82
N TYR A 170 6.56 -9.19 0.41
CA TYR A 170 7.35 -9.21 1.64
C TYR A 170 6.73 -10.15 2.68
N ALA A 171 7.57 -10.91 3.40
CA ALA A 171 7.15 -11.76 4.52
C ALA A 171 7.53 -11.11 5.84
N ALA A 172 6.53 -10.56 6.55
CA ALA A 172 6.72 -9.99 7.88
C ALA A 172 6.71 -11.10 8.95
N GLU A 173 7.55 -10.92 9.96
CA GLU A 173 7.73 -11.83 11.08
C GLU A 173 6.63 -11.66 12.14
N THR A 174 6.21 -10.42 12.40
CA THR A 174 5.22 -10.06 13.42
C THR A 174 4.08 -9.23 12.87
N LYS A 175 2.94 -9.23 13.57
CA LYS A 175 1.77 -8.43 13.16
C LYS A 175 2.09 -6.94 13.25
N GLU A 176 2.90 -6.54 14.21
CA GLU A 176 3.37 -5.16 14.39
C GLU A 176 4.19 -4.70 13.18
N GLU A 177 5.10 -5.56 12.69
CA GLU A 177 5.85 -5.30 11.45
C GLU A 177 4.93 -5.21 10.24
N ALA A 178 3.98 -6.13 10.12
CA ALA A 178 3.02 -6.09 9.03
C ALA A 178 2.22 -4.78 9.04
N ILE A 179 1.76 -4.32 10.19
CA ILE A 179 1.00 -3.06 10.35
C ILE A 179 1.82 -1.86 9.89
N VAL A 180 3.05 -1.72 10.37
CA VAL A 180 3.94 -0.62 9.97
C VAL A 180 4.21 -0.70 8.46
N LEU A 181 4.52 -1.88 7.94
CA LEU A 181 4.81 -2.07 6.52
C LEU A 181 3.60 -1.78 5.62
N ILE A 182 2.38 -2.20 5.99
CA ILE A 182 1.17 -1.90 5.21
C ILE A 182 0.95 -0.39 5.11
N SER A 183 1.14 0.35 6.21
CA SER A 183 0.97 1.80 6.22
C SER A 183 2.00 2.53 5.34
N LYS A 184 3.19 1.96 5.19
CA LYS A 184 4.26 2.44 4.30
C LYS A 184 3.99 2.09 2.84
N LEU A 185 3.70 0.82 2.56
CA LEU A 185 3.51 0.29 1.19
C LEU A 185 2.23 0.79 0.51
N VAL A 186 1.34 1.52 1.20
CA VAL A 186 0.19 2.17 0.57
C VAL A 186 0.55 3.50 -0.10
N MET A 187 1.71 4.09 0.20
CA MET A 187 2.18 5.32 -0.45
C MET A 187 2.46 5.09 -1.93
N ARG A 188 2.20 6.12 -2.75
CA ARG A 188 2.30 6.06 -4.21
C ARG A 188 3.02 7.30 -4.74
N PRO A 189 3.73 7.20 -5.89
CA PRO A 189 4.44 8.34 -6.47
C PRO A 189 3.54 9.56 -6.66
N ASN A 190 2.30 9.33 -7.14
CA ASN A 190 1.34 10.38 -7.45
C ASN A 190 0.33 10.66 -6.33
N ASP A 191 0.72 10.52 -5.06
CA ASP A 191 -0.13 10.96 -3.96
C ASP A 191 -0.31 12.49 -4.01
N THR A 192 -1.51 13.00 -3.76
CA THR A 192 -1.67 14.45 -3.51
C THR A 192 -0.97 14.83 -2.22
N ASN A 193 -0.60 16.10 -2.01
CA ASN A 193 0.06 16.54 -0.77
C ASN A 193 -0.76 16.17 0.47
N LYS A 194 -2.08 16.40 0.41
CA LYS A 194 -3.01 16.01 1.49
C LYS A 194 -3.03 14.49 1.69
N GLY A 195 -3.10 13.72 0.60
CA GLY A 195 -3.08 12.25 0.66
C GLY A 195 -1.79 11.71 1.25
N ARG A 196 -0.64 12.26 0.85
CA ARG A 196 0.67 11.89 1.37
C ARG A 196 0.79 12.24 2.86
N ALA A 197 0.36 13.43 3.27
CA ALA A 197 0.36 13.83 4.67
C ALA A 197 -0.46 12.87 5.56
N VAL A 198 -1.62 12.43 5.11
CA VAL A 198 -2.43 11.43 5.86
C VAL A 198 -1.68 10.09 5.96
N LYS A 199 -1.10 9.60 4.86
CA LYS A 199 -0.34 8.34 4.86
C LYS A 199 0.90 8.41 5.75
N LEU A 200 1.64 9.52 5.70
CA LEU A 200 2.80 9.77 6.57
C LEU A 200 2.38 9.85 8.04
N THR A 201 1.24 10.48 8.35
CA THR A 201 0.70 10.51 9.72
C THR A 201 0.52 9.09 10.24
N HIS A 202 -0.09 8.21 9.45
CA HIS A 202 -0.29 6.82 9.87
C HIS A 202 1.02 6.04 9.99
N TYR A 203 1.93 6.21 9.04
CA TYR A 203 3.22 5.52 9.05
C TYR A 203 4.06 5.91 10.27
N ILE A 204 4.20 7.21 10.53
CA ILE A 204 4.96 7.73 11.66
C ILE A 204 4.34 7.27 12.99
N ASP A 205 3.02 7.42 13.15
CA ASP A 205 2.34 7.01 14.39
C ASP A 205 2.46 5.50 14.65
N LEU A 206 2.30 4.66 13.63
CA LEU A 206 2.47 3.21 13.76
C LEU A 206 3.92 2.83 14.05
N HIS A 207 4.89 3.46 13.37
CA HIS A 207 6.30 3.23 13.63
C HIS A 207 6.65 3.56 15.08
N LYS A 208 6.24 4.75 15.57
CA LYS A 208 6.46 5.15 16.96
C LYS A 208 5.82 4.19 17.96
N ARG A 209 4.59 3.75 17.70
CA ARG A 209 3.87 2.85 18.59
C ARG A 209 4.51 1.46 18.69
N HIS A 210 5.01 0.93 17.58
CA HIS A 210 5.48 -0.46 17.51
C HIS A 210 7.01 -0.62 17.60
N TYR A 211 7.78 0.35 17.11
CA TYR A 211 9.25 0.31 17.07
C TYR A 211 9.91 1.39 17.92
N GLY A 212 9.16 2.41 18.33
CA GLY A 212 9.71 3.59 18.96
C GLY A 212 10.38 4.52 17.94
N GLY A 213 10.37 5.82 18.25
CA GLY A 213 11.07 6.83 17.45
C GLY A 213 10.49 7.06 16.04
N MET A 214 11.12 8.00 15.34
CA MET A 214 10.78 8.38 13.96
C MET A 214 11.30 7.32 12.98
N PRO A 215 10.60 7.05 11.86
CA PRO A 215 11.14 6.16 10.83
C PRO A 215 12.47 6.67 10.25
N ASP A 216 13.48 5.80 10.20
CA ASP A 216 14.83 6.16 9.71
C ASP A 216 14.86 6.57 8.23
N ASP A 217 13.90 6.10 7.45
CA ASP A 217 13.76 6.36 6.02
C ASP A 217 12.62 7.33 5.69
N LEU A 218 12.12 8.08 6.67
CA LEU A 218 11.05 9.06 6.48
C LEU A 218 11.36 10.06 5.33
N HIS A 219 12.62 10.48 5.23
CA HIS A 219 13.12 11.39 4.19
C HIS A 219 12.92 10.86 2.76
N LEU A 220 12.78 9.55 2.57
CA LEU A 220 12.49 8.93 1.26
C LEU A 220 11.00 9.02 0.86
N TYR A 221 10.13 9.58 1.73
CA TYR A 221 8.68 9.64 1.51
C TYR A 221 8.09 11.05 1.60
N VAL A 222 8.87 12.04 2.05
CA VAL A 222 8.47 13.45 2.10
C VAL A 222 9.02 14.15 0.84
N ARG A 223 8.16 14.63 -0.05
CA ARG A 223 8.61 15.34 -1.27
C ARG A 223 8.86 16.80 -1.01
N ARG A 224 8.02 17.40 -0.17
CA ARG A 224 8.00 18.83 0.12
C ARG A 224 7.31 19.10 1.45
N LYS A 225 7.44 20.32 1.97
CA LYS A 225 6.89 20.70 3.28
C LYS A 225 5.38 20.51 3.39
N GLN A 226 4.65 20.56 2.28
CA GLN A 226 3.19 20.33 2.26
C GLN A 226 2.79 18.86 2.46
N ASP A 227 3.73 17.92 2.31
CA ASP A 227 3.49 16.51 2.65
C ASP A 227 3.58 16.28 4.17
N ILE A 228 4.15 17.23 4.94
CA ILE A 228 4.39 17.04 6.36
C ILE A 228 3.09 17.17 7.16
N PRO A 229 2.73 16.16 8.00
CA PRO A 229 1.58 16.25 8.90
C PRO A 229 1.65 17.49 9.79
N PHE A 230 0.58 18.28 9.79
CA PHE A 230 0.55 19.55 10.54
C PHE A 230 0.83 19.37 12.04
N THR A 231 0.27 18.33 12.65
CA THR A 231 0.40 18.04 14.09
C THR A 231 1.80 17.55 14.50
N MET A 232 2.65 17.18 13.54
CA MET A 232 3.98 16.61 13.79
C MET A 232 5.08 17.40 13.06
N ARG A 233 4.78 18.65 12.66
CA ARG A 233 5.63 19.43 11.75
C ARG A 233 7.05 19.59 12.27
N ASP A 234 7.20 20.06 13.50
CA ASP A 234 8.53 20.40 14.04
C ASP A 234 9.40 19.15 14.17
N GLU A 235 8.82 18.07 14.70
CA GLU A 235 9.53 16.80 14.88
C GLU A 235 9.92 16.14 13.55
N VAL A 236 9.02 16.17 12.56
CA VAL A 236 9.32 15.65 11.21
C VAL A 236 10.40 16.49 10.56
N MET A 237 10.34 17.82 10.66
CA MET A 237 11.37 18.70 10.10
C MET A 237 12.75 18.41 10.70
N THR A 238 12.85 18.25 12.03
CA THR A 238 14.12 17.86 12.67
C THR A 238 14.66 16.55 12.11
N ALA A 239 13.82 15.51 11.99
CA ALA A 239 14.23 14.21 11.44
C ALA A 239 14.66 14.29 9.96
N LEU A 240 14.07 15.20 9.18
CA LEU A 240 14.45 15.45 7.79
C LEU A 240 15.80 16.18 7.70
N GLU A 241 16.03 17.17 8.55
CA GLU A 241 17.30 17.92 8.63
C GLU A 241 18.48 16.98 8.99
N GLU A 242 18.29 16.07 9.95
CA GLU A 242 19.28 15.06 10.33
C GLU A 242 19.68 14.12 9.17
N LYS A 243 18.80 13.97 8.18
CA LYS A 243 19.02 13.13 6.98
C LYS A 243 19.45 13.94 5.75
N ASN A 244 19.78 15.22 5.90
CA ASN A 244 20.11 16.13 4.80
C ASN A 244 19.04 16.15 3.70
N TRP A 245 17.76 16.07 4.10
CA TRP A 245 16.64 16.05 3.17
C TRP A 245 16.60 17.33 2.32
N VAL A 246 16.39 17.16 1.01
CA VAL A 246 16.27 18.26 0.05
C VAL A 246 14.84 18.28 -0.51
N GLU A 247 14.18 19.42 -0.36
CA GLU A 247 12.84 19.65 -0.90
C GLU A 247 12.83 19.47 -2.43
N ASP A 248 11.81 18.79 -2.94
CA ASP A 248 11.61 18.45 -4.35
C ASP A 248 12.67 17.53 -5.00
N HIS A 249 13.59 16.93 -4.22
CA HIS A 249 14.43 15.82 -4.72
C HIS A 249 13.58 14.65 -5.20
N ILE A 250 12.54 14.31 -4.42
CA ILE A 250 11.51 13.37 -4.85
C ILE A 250 10.48 14.12 -5.71
N GLY A 251 10.47 13.83 -7.00
CA GLY A 251 9.60 14.48 -7.96
C GLY A 251 8.12 14.15 -7.80
N SER A 252 7.26 14.99 -8.38
CA SER A 252 5.80 14.77 -8.49
C SER A 252 5.33 14.86 -9.95
N PRO A 253 5.76 13.93 -10.84
CA PRO A 253 5.44 13.99 -12.27
C PRO A 253 4.00 13.52 -12.57
N ASP A 254 3.67 13.32 -13.85
CA ASP A 254 2.60 12.41 -14.28
C ASP A 254 3.23 11.02 -14.52
N PRO A 255 3.50 10.18 -13.50
CA PRO A 255 4.42 9.06 -13.63
C PRO A 255 3.83 7.91 -14.43
N THR A 256 4.68 7.30 -15.25
CA THR A 256 4.47 6.05 -16.00
C THR A 256 5.78 5.27 -16.10
N LEU A 257 5.72 3.95 -16.06
CA LEU A 257 6.82 3.04 -16.40
C LEU A 257 6.84 2.68 -17.89
N LEU A 258 5.88 3.19 -18.65
CA LEU A 258 5.63 2.81 -20.04
C LEU A 258 5.95 3.97 -20.98
N ASP A 259 6.97 3.80 -21.82
CA ASP A 259 7.37 4.80 -22.82
C ASP A 259 6.24 5.14 -23.80
N ARG A 260 5.43 4.15 -24.19
CA ARG A 260 4.27 4.34 -25.07
C ARG A 260 3.19 5.29 -24.52
N MET A 261 3.25 5.61 -23.23
CA MET A 261 2.31 6.53 -22.58
C MET A 261 2.80 7.98 -22.58
N VAL A 262 4.05 8.22 -23.01
CA VAL A 262 4.63 9.57 -23.13
C VAL A 262 3.99 10.32 -24.28
N ARG A 263 3.50 11.53 -24.00
CA ARG A 263 2.91 12.44 -25.00
C ARG A 263 4.00 13.06 -25.86
N ARG A 264 4.46 12.34 -26.87
CA ARG A 264 5.32 12.92 -27.89
C ARG A 264 4.48 13.86 -28.76
N ARG A 265 4.94 15.10 -28.91
CA ARG A 265 4.43 16.00 -29.95
C ARG A 265 5.16 15.60 -31.22
N ASP A 266 4.44 14.95 -32.14
CA ASP A 266 4.87 14.87 -33.53
C ASP A 266 4.86 16.27 -34.17
#